data_AF-A0A9D6YPT7-F1
#
_entry.id   AF-A0A9D6YPT7-F1
#
_cell.length_a   1.000
_cell.length_b   1.000
_cell.length_c   1.000
_cell.angle_alpha   90.00
_cell.angle_beta   90.00
_cell.angle_gamma   90.00
#
_symmetry.space_group_name_H-M   'P 1'
#
loop_
_entity.id
_entity.type
_entity.pdbx_description
1 polymer ?
#
loop_
_entity_poly.entity_id
_entity_poly.type
_entity_poly.pdbx_seq_one_letter_code
_entity_poly.pdbx_strand_id
1 'polypeptide(L)'
;MKQLFSISMLAAIMMQTLSTLLIIADYEINKNYITQNFCENQNKPQMHCKGQCYLSKQLEKHEKNENSPQKPLKEKNDIQLFFPWKDFSFTDYKIEKNNYSPYLEKELTPPISSAFHPPKC
;
A
#
# COMPACT_ATOMS: atom_id res chain seq x y z
N MET A 1 -17.44 -27.95 -17.64
CA MET A 1 -17.42 -26.49 -17.38
C MET A 1 -16.68 -26.14 -16.09
N LYS A 2 -17.05 -26.68 -14.92
CA LYS A 2 -16.36 -26.40 -13.64
C LYS A 2 -14.85 -26.70 -13.66
N GLN A 3 -14.43 -27.80 -14.29
CA GLN A 3 -13.00 -28.15 -14.36
C GLN A 3 -12.19 -27.26 -15.30
N LEU A 4 -12.78 -26.79 -16.42
CA LEU A 4 -12.13 -25.80 -17.30
C LEU A 4 -11.89 -24.48 -16.56
N PHE A 5 -12.84 -24.06 -15.72
CA PHE A 5 -12.69 -22.88 -14.88
C PHE A 5 -11.55 -23.05 -13.86
N SER A 6 -11.49 -24.20 -13.17
CA SER A 6 -10.39 -24.50 -12.24
C SER A 6 -9.03 -24.55 -12.93
N ILE A 7 -8.94 -25.18 -14.11
CA ILE A 7 -7.69 -25.23 -14.91
C ILE A 7 -7.27 -23.83 -15.35
N SER A 8 -8.21 -23.02 -15.83
CA SER A 8 -7.95 -21.63 -16.22
C SER A 8 -7.40 -20.80 -15.05
N MET A 9 -8.00 -20.92 -13.87
CA MET A 9 -7.55 -20.22 -12.68
C MET A 9 -6.13 -20.66 -12.26
N LEU A 10 -5.83 -21.96 -12.32
CA LEU A 10 -4.51 -22.48 -12.00
C LEU A 10 -3.46 -21.99 -13.02
N ALA A 11 -3.79 -22.00 -14.31
CA ALA A 11 -2.90 -21.54 -15.37
C ALA A 11 -2.56 -20.04 -15.22
N ALA A 12 -3.54 -19.21 -14.84
CA ALA A 12 -3.32 -17.78 -14.61
C ALA A 12 -2.32 -17.51 -13.48
N ILE A 13 -2.35 -18.30 -12.40
CA ILE A 13 -1.40 -18.19 -11.28
C ILE A 13 0.00 -18.61 -11.73
N MET A 14 0.11 -19.72 -12.47
CA MET A 14 1.39 -20.18 -13.00
C MET A 14 2.01 -19.14 -13.94
N MET A 15 1.20 -18.52 -14.80
CA MET A 15 1.67 -17.53 -15.78
C MET A 15 2.35 -16.32 -15.13
N GLN A 16 1.95 -15.93 -13.92
CA GLN A 16 2.59 -14.84 -13.15
C GLN A 16 4.04 -15.19 -12.78
N THR A 17 4.34 -16.45 -12.50
CA THR A 17 5.70 -16.90 -12.14
C THR A 17 6.60 -17.19 -13.35
N LEU A 18 6.02 -17.35 -14.56
CA LEU A 18 6.78 -17.64 -15.78
C LEU A 18 7.56 -16.43 -16.32
N SER A 19 7.17 -15.21 -15.98
CA SER A 19 7.76 -13.98 -16.51
C SER A 19 9.28 -13.89 -16.25
N THR A 20 9.72 -14.16 -15.02
CA THR A 20 11.15 -14.19 -14.65
C THR A 20 11.90 -15.30 -15.38
N LEU A 21 11.28 -16.47 -15.54
CA LEU A 21 11.87 -17.60 -16.26
C LEU A 21 12.09 -17.28 -17.74
N LEU A 22 11.15 -16.55 -18.37
CA LEU A 22 11.29 -16.11 -19.75
C LEU A 22 12.46 -15.14 -19.93
N ILE A 23 12.69 -14.21 -18.98
CA ILE A 23 13.83 -13.28 -19.01
C ILE A 23 15.15 -14.06 -18.94
N ILE A 24 15.24 -15.06 -18.06
CA ILE A 24 16.45 -15.88 -17.92
C ILE A 24 16.67 -16.74 -19.17
N ALA A 25 15.61 -17.34 -19.71
CA ALA A 25 15.69 -18.16 -20.91
C ALA A 25 16.14 -17.34 -22.14
N ASP A 26 15.58 -16.15 -22.33
CA ASP A 26 15.99 -15.23 -23.41
C ASP A 26 17.47 -14.82 -23.26
N TYR A 27 17.91 -14.56 -22.03
CA TYR A 27 19.32 -14.28 -21.76
C TYR A 27 20.23 -15.46 -22.11
N GLU A 28 19.86 -16.70 -21.76
CA GLU A 28 20.68 -17.89 -22.03
C GLU A 28 20.79 -18.17 -23.55
N ILE A 29 19.68 -18.03 -24.28
CA ILE A 29 19.63 -18.21 -25.74
C ILE A 29 20.47 -17.14 -26.44
N ASN A 30 20.36 -15.88 -26.01
CA ASN A 30 21.01 -14.73 -26.65
C ASN A 30 22.31 -14.29 -25.96
N LYS A 31 22.89 -15.14 -25.10
CA LYS A 31 24.02 -14.81 -24.22
C LYS A 31 25.23 -14.23 -24.94
N ASN A 32 25.56 -14.78 -26.11
CA ASN A 32 26.70 -14.33 -26.92
C ASN A 32 26.44 -12.91 -27.46
N TYR A 33 25.26 -12.67 -28.02
CA TYR A 33 24.85 -11.36 -28.53
C TYR A 33 24.80 -10.31 -27.41
N ILE A 34 24.26 -10.68 -26.24
CA ILE A 34 24.18 -9.81 -25.07
C ILE A 34 25.57 -9.44 -24.57
N THR A 35 26.49 -10.41 -24.49
CA THR A 35 27.85 -10.18 -24.02
C THR A 35 28.63 -9.23 -24.94
N GLN A 36 28.42 -9.32 -26.25
CA GLN A 36 29.13 -8.48 -27.23
C GLN A 36 28.57 -7.05 -27.29
N ASN A 37 27.25 -6.88 -27.21
CA ASN A 37 26.61 -5.60 -27.49
C ASN A 37 26.14 -4.83 -26.25
N PHE A 38 25.84 -5.51 -25.15
CA PHE A 38 25.23 -4.90 -23.96
C PHE A 38 26.09 -5.00 -22.69
N CYS A 39 27.24 -5.68 -22.77
CA CYS A 39 28.16 -5.73 -21.64
C CYS A 39 28.87 -4.39 -21.46
N GLU A 40 28.72 -3.79 -20.28
CA GLU A 40 29.35 -2.51 -19.92
C GLU A 40 30.82 -2.69 -19.49
N ASN A 41 31.15 -3.88 -18.97
CA ASN A 41 32.46 -4.19 -18.38
C ASN A 41 33.38 -4.96 -19.33
N GLN A 42 33.31 -4.70 -20.64
CA GLN A 42 34.16 -5.38 -21.64
C GLN A 42 35.66 -5.18 -21.36
N ASN A 43 36.04 -4.01 -20.86
CA ASN A 43 37.43 -3.65 -20.56
C ASN A 43 37.95 -4.18 -19.21
N LYS A 44 37.13 -4.93 -18.45
CA LYS A 44 37.49 -5.46 -17.12
C LYS A 44 37.28 -6.99 -17.08
N PRO A 45 38.15 -7.77 -17.75
CA PRO A 45 38.00 -9.21 -17.88
C PRO A 45 37.99 -9.94 -16.52
N GLN A 46 38.66 -9.40 -15.48
CA GLN A 46 38.62 -9.97 -14.12
C GLN A 46 37.21 -10.05 -13.50
N MET A 47 36.25 -9.24 -13.99
CA MET A 47 34.89 -9.19 -13.44
C MET A 47 33.99 -10.33 -13.94
N HIS A 48 34.44 -11.15 -14.89
CA HIS A 48 33.71 -12.31 -15.42
C HIS A 48 32.23 -12.04 -15.78
N CYS A 49 31.92 -10.81 -16.24
CA CYS A 49 30.54 -10.33 -16.39
C CYS A 49 29.68 -11.23 -17.31
N LYS A 50 30.16 -11.61 -18.51
CA LYS A 50 29.41 -12.47 -19.44
C LYS A 50 27.95 -12.02 -19.68
N GLY A 51 27.68 -10.72 -19.68
CA GLY A 51 26.33 -10.16 -19.83
C GLY A 51 25.47 -10.15 -18.55
N GLN A 52 25.99 -10.55 -17.39
CA GLN A 52 25.26 -10.56 -16.11
C GLN A 52 24.79 -9.16 -15.68
N CYS A 53 25.54 -8.09 -16.00
CA CYS A 53 25.09 -6.72 -15.73
C CYS A 53 23.80 -6.35 -16.49
N TYR A 54 23.61 -6.89 -17.70
CA TYR A 54 22.39 -6.70 -18.46
C TYR A 54 21.23 -7.49 -17.85
N LEU A 55 21.48 -8.76 -17.49
CA LEU A 55 20.49 -9.62 -16.84
C LEU A 55 20.01 -9.01 -15.52
N SER A 56 20.92 -8.54 -14.67
CA SER A 56 20.57 -7.92 -13.39
C SER A 56 19.70 -6.68 -13.57
N LYS A 57 19.99 -5.84 -14.58
CA LYS A 57 19.17 -4.67 -14.90
C LYS A 57 17.77 -5.05 -15.40
N GLN A 58 17.64 -6.11 -16.19
CA GLN A 58 16.34 -6.59 -16.66
C GLN A 58 15.48 -7.15 -15.50
N LEU A 59 16.11 -7.90 -14.59
CA LEU A 59 15.45 -8.42 -13.39
C LEU A 59 15.00 -7.31 -12.45
N GLU A 60 15.85 -6.32 -12.16
CA GLU A 60 15.45 -5.16 -11.34
C GLU A 60 14.29 -4.36 -11.98
N LYS A 61 14.28 -4.20 -13.30
CA LYS A 61 13.18 -3.51 -13.99
C LYS A 61 11.88 -4.31 -13.87
N HIS A 62 11.96 -5.64 -13.97
CA HIS A 62 10.81 -6.52 -13.79
C HIS A 62 10.26 -6.42 -12.37
N GLU A 63 11.11 -6.53 -11.36
CA GLU A 63 10.72 -6.39 -9.95
C GLU A 63 10.15 -5.00 -9.64
N LYS A 64 10.69 -3.93 -10.21
CA LYS A 64 10.15 -2.57 -10.06
C LYS A 64 8.77 -2.40 -10.70
N ASN A 65 8.49 -3.11 -11.80
CA ASN A 65 7.16 -3.10 -12.42
C ASN A 65 6.14 -3.91 -11.61
N GLU A 66 6.54 -5.05 -11.04
CA GLU A 66 5.68 -5.85 -10.17
C GLU A 66 5.40 -5.16 -8.82
N ASN A 67 6.41 -4.50 -8.24
CA ASN A 67 6.31 -3.78 -6.97
C ASN A 67 5.91 -2.31 -7.13
N SER A 68 5.66 -1.84 -8.35
CA SER A 68 5.17 -0.48 -8.55
C SER A 68 3.80 -0.39 -7.87
N PRO A 69 3.60 0.50 -6.88
CA PRO A 69 2.27 0.75 -6.36
C PRO A 69 1.45 1.14 -7.58
N GLN A 70 0.43 0.33 -7.91
CA GLN A 70 -0.51 0.61 -8.99
C GLN A 70 -0.78 2.10 -8.89
N LYS A 71 -0.38 2.87 -9.93
CA LYS A 71 -0.58 4.33 -9.94
C LYS A 71 -2.00 4.51 -9.41
N PRO A 72 -2.18 5.19 -8.25
CA PRO A 72 -3.50 5.25 -7.66
C PRO A 72 -4.39 5.74 -8.80
N LEU A 73 -5.38 4.92 -9.17
CA LEU A 73 -6.42 5.41 -10.05
C LEU A 73 -6.77 6.75 -9.44
N LYS A 74 -6.61 7.84 -10.19
CA LYS A 74 -7.07 9.16 -9.76
C LYS A 74 -8.59 9.07 -9.74
N GLU A 75 -9.11 8.35 -8.76
CA GLU A 75 -10.49 8.36 -8.37
C GLU A 75 -10.65 9.74 -7.73
N LYS A 76 -11.07 10.69 -8.55
CA LYS A 76 -11.58 11.98 -8.07
C LYS A 76 -12.88 11.68 -7.33
N ASN A 77 -12.76 11.13 -6.13
CA ASN A 77 -13.86 11.10 -5.18
C ASN A 77 -13.85 12.47 -4.51
N ASP A 78 -14.44 13.45 -5.20
CA ASP A 78 -14.80 14.72 -4.60
C ASP A 78 -15.86 14.43 -3.53
N ILE A 79 -15.40 14.20 -2.30
CA ILE A 79 -16.29 14.08 -1.14
C ILE A 79 -16.85 15.47 -0.89
N GLN A 80 -18.12 15.69 -1.27
CA GLN A 80 -18.83 16.92 -0.94
C GLN A 80 -19.11 16.94 0.57
N LEU A 81 -18.21 17.60 1.32
CA LEU A 81 -18.27 17.71 2.79
C LEU A 81 -19.25 18.79 3.28
N PHE A 82 -19.97 19.47 2.38
CA PHE A 82 -20.83 20.59 2.74
C PHE A 82 -22.28 20.32 2.37
N PHE A 83 -23.10 20.09 3.39
CA PHE A 83 -24.55 20.17 3.30
C PHE A 83 -24.99 21.52 3.86
N PRO A 84 -25.86 22.29 3.18
CA PRO A 84 -26.35 23.54 3.75
C PRO A 84 -27.15 23.22 5.01
N TRP A 85 -26.70 23.74 6.15
CA TRP A 85 -27.49 23.68 7.38
C TRP A 85 -28.81 24.42 7.13
N LYS A 86 -29.92 23.68 7.21
CA LYS A 86 -31.23 24.32 7.39
C LYS A 86 -31.23 24.94 8.77
N ASP A 87 -31.54 26.23 8.84
CA ASP A 87 -31.67 26.95 10.11
C ASP A 87 -32.63 26.18 11.03
N PHE A 88 -32.08 25.67 12.13
CA PHE A 88 -32.84 24.94 13.13
C PHE A 88 -33.49 25.97 14.06
N SER A 89 -34.77 26.22 13.86
CA SER A 89 -35.54 27.07 14.76
C SER A 89 -35.99 26.26 15.98
N PHE A 90 -35.50 26.62 17.16
CA PHE A 90 -36.06 26.11 18.41
C PHE A 90 -37.47 26.70 18.57
N THR A 91 -38.46 25.83 18.76
CA THR A 91 -39.75 26.27 19.31
C THR A 91 -39.60 26.33 20.82
N ASP A 92 -40.04 27.42 21.43
CA ASP A 92 -39.97 27.62 22.88
C ASP A 92 -40.80 26.54 23.60
N TYR A 93 -40.14 25.47 24.02
CA TYR A 93 -40.73 24.42 24.83
C TYR A 93 -40.72 24.88 26.30
N LYS A 94 -41.91 25.06 26.89
CA LYS A 94 -42.03 25.30 28.32
C LYS A 94 -41.61 24.05 29.09
N ILE A 95 -40.44 24.10 29.71
CA ILE A 95 -39.97 23.07 30.64
C ILE A 95 -40.88 23.10 31.87
N GLU A 96 -41.68 22.05 32.07
CA GLU A 96 -42.27 21.76 33.37
C GLU A 96 -41.14 21.40 34.33
N LYS A 97 -40.88 22.28 35.32
CA LYS A 97 -39.92 22.00 36.39
C LYS A 97 -40.48 20.89 37.27
N ASN A 98 -40.15 19.65 36.95
CA ASN A 98 -40.28 18.55 37.89
C ASN A 98 -39.06 18.54 38.81
N ASN A 99 -39.29 18.72 40.11
CA ASN A 99 -38.27 18.88 41.16
C ASN A 99 -37.49 17.59 41.50
N TYR A 100 -37.42 16.62 40.60
CA TYR A 100 -36.70 15.38 40.82
C TYR A 100 -35.34 15.47 40.12
N SER A 101 -34.30 15.82 40.88
CA SER A 101 -32.91 15.61 40.45
C SER A 101 -32.61 14.12 40.55
N PRO A 102 -32.30 13.41 39.45
CA PRO A 102 -31.94 11.99 39.50
C PRO A 102 -30.47 11.78 39.90
N TYR A 103 -29.72 12.86 40.13
CA TYR A 103 -28.30 12.77 40.48
C TYR A 103 -28.14 12.59 41.98
N LEU A 104 -27.83 11.35 42.36
CA LEU A 104 -27.17 11.06 43.63
C LEU A 104 -25.75 11.65 43.53
N GLU A 105 -25.53 12.78 44.19
CA GLU A 105 -24.23 13.43 44.26
C GLU A 105 -23.29 12.56 45.11
N LYS A 106 -22.66 11.58 44.46
CA LYS A 106 -21.57 10.84 45.06
C LYS A 106 -20.38 11.78 45.06
N GLU A 107 -19.98 12.29 46.23
CA GLU A 107 -18.79 13.13 46.37
C GLU A 107 -17.62 12.49 45.62
N LEU A 108 -17.17 13.14 44.55
CA LEU A 108 -15.96 12.74 43.84
C LEU A 108 -14.79 13.10 44.75
N THR A 109 -14.16 12.09 45.36
CA THR A 109 -12.85 12.27 45.97
C THR A 109 -11.88 12.73 44.88
N PRO A 110 -11.21 13.88 45.02
CA PRO A 110 -10.27 14.34 44.01
C PRO A 110 -9.17 13.29 43.81
N PRO A 111 -8.79 12.97 42.57
CA PRO A 111 -7.68 12.07 42.32
C PRO A 111 -6.41 12.67 42.93
N ILE A 112 -5.61 11.83 43.62
CA ILE A 112 -4.35 12.23 44.23
C ILE A 112 -3.44 12.80 43.14
N SER A 113 -3.26 14.12 43.15
CA SER A 113 -2.60 14.89 42.09
C SER A 113 -1.07 14.71 42.01
N SER A 114 -0.50 13.65 42.61
CA SER A 114 0.95 13.51 42.73
C SER A 114 1.62 12.72 41.59
N ALA A 115 0.85 12.15 40.65
CA ALA A 115 1.41 11.24 39.63
C ALA A 115 1.74 11.90 38.29
N PHE A 116 1.40 13.18 38.08
CA PHE A 116 1.74 13.90 36.86
C PHE A 116 2.60 15.12 37.18
N HIS A 117 3.92 14.93 37.08
CA HIS A 117 4.84 16.05 36.97
C HIS A 117 5.48 16.00 35.57
N PRO A 118 5.41 17.09 34.79
CA PRO A 118 6.08 17.13 33.49
C PRO A 118 7.61 17.04 33.69
N PRO A 119 8.35 16.41 32.74
CA PRO A 119 9.80 16.32 32.80
C PRO A 119 10.43 17.71 32.74
N LYS A 120 11.43 17.96 33.57
CA LYS A 120 12.17 19.22 33.63
C LYS A 120 13.12 19.29 32.42
N CYS A 121 13.08 20.42 31.70
CA CYS A 121 14.07 20.76 30.67
C CYS A 121 15.45 20.99 31.28
#